data_AF-A0A534PGS7-F1
#
_entry.id   AF-A0A534PGS7-F1
#
_cell.length_a   1.000
_cell.length_b   1.000
_cell.length_c   1.000
_cell.angle_alpha   90.00
_cell.angle_beta   90.00
_cell.angle_gamma   90.00
#
_symmetry.space_group_name_H-M   'P 1'
#
loop_
_entity.id
_entity.type
_entity.pdbx_description
1 polymer ?
#
loop_
_entity_poly.entity_id
_entity_poly.type
_entity_poly.pdbx_seq_one_letter_code
_entity_poly.pdbx_strand_id
1 'polypeptide(L)'
;MDTRDLSAVHLQSENEIDNAIYALLCAAFGEDDEEAVRRAARTRLPDAPTPLQVLDAVCDELRWRGRLLFEEQRRLHASHVLAAFLDLPAAEREDVSLIAVG
;
A
#
# COMPACT_ATOMS: atom_id res chain seq x y z
N MET A 1 2.26 -14.65 -16.70
CA MET A 1 1.69 -13.58 -15.86
C MET A 1 2.85 -13.12 -15.01
N ASP A 2 3.51 -12.03 -15.42
CA ASP A 2 4.75 -11.59 -14.79
C ASP A 2 4.45 -11.08 -13.38
N THR A 3 4.79 -11.87 -12.37
CA THR A 3 4.85 -11.40 -10.99
C THR A 3 6.04 -10.45 -10.91
N ARG A 4 5.79 -9.16 -11.12
CA ARG A 4 6.78 -8.10 -10.91
C ARG A 4 7.38 -8.29 -9.52
N ASP A 5 8.71 -8.28 -9.43
CA ASP A 5 9.39 -8.42 -8.16
C ASP A 5 9.18 -7.15 -7.32
N LEU A 6 8.25 -7.23 -6.37
CA LEU A 6 7.88 -6.17 -5.45
C LEU A 6 8.98 -5.82 -4.44
N SER A 7 10.09 -6.57 -4.42
CA SER A 7 11.25 -6.31 -3.57
C SER A 7 12.37 -5.54 -4.30
N ALA A 8 12.30 -5.42 -5.63
CA ALA A 8 13.37 -4.86 -6.45
C ALA A 8 13.21 -3.35 -6.77
N VAL A 9 12.01 -2.79 -6.57
CA VAL A 9 11.69 -1.39 -6.86
C VAL A 9 11.50 -0.63 -5.55
N HIS A 10 11.96 0.62 -5.50
CA HIS A 10 11.76 1.50 -4.33
C HIS A 10 10.85 2.66 -4.73
N LEU A 11 9.86 2.95 -3.88
CA LEU A 11 9.03 4.14 -4.00
C LEU A 11 9.87 5.36 -3.58
N GLN A 12 9.78 6.45 -4.34
CA GLN A 12 10.74 7.57 -4.30
C GLN A 12 10.19 8.82 -3.60
N SER A 13 8.88 8.98 -3.51
CA SER A 13 8.25 10.16 -2.92
C SER A 13 7.23 9.81 -1.85
N GLU A 14 7.00 10.73 -0.90
CA GLU A 14 6.02 10.54 0.18
C GLU A 14 4.61 10.29 -0.37
N ASN A 15 4.22 11.05 -1.41
CA ASN A 15 2.93 10.87 -2.08
C ASN A 15 2.81 9.49 -2.72
N GLU A 16 3.85 9.00 -3.40
CA GLU A 16 3.83 7.67 -3.99
C GLU A 16 3.68 6.57 -2.91
N ILE A 17 4.32 6.73 -1.76
CA ILE A 17 4.21 5.80 -0.63
C ILE A 17 2.79 5.82 -0.05
N ASP A 18 2.25 7.02 0.21
CA ASP A 18 0.91 7.18 0.77
C ASP A 18 -0.16 6.64 -0.17
N ASN A 19 0.01 6.85 -1.48
CA ASN A 19 -0.90 6.34 -2.51
C ASN A 19 -0.82 4.83 -2.67
N ALA A 20 0.37 4.23 -2.51
CA ALA A 20 0.52 2.78 -2.49
C ALA A 20 -0.19 2.17 -1.26
N ILE A 21 -0.05 2.78 -0.08
CA ILE A 21 -0.75 2.35 1.13
C ILE A 21 -2.27 2.49 0.93
N TYR A 22 -2.72 3.62 0.40
CA TYR A 22 -4.13 3.86 0.11
C TYR A 22 -4.71 2.82 -0.85
N ALA A 23 -4.05 2.58 -1.98
CA ALA A 23 -4.48 1.58 -2.96
C ALA A 23 -4.64 0.19 -2.32
N LEU A 24 -3.72 -0.21 -1.43
CA LEU A 24 -3.84 -1.45 -0.67
C LEU A 24 -5.07 -1.46 0.23
N LEU A 25 -5.23 -0.41 1.04
CA LEU A 25 -6.32 -0.34 2.01
C LEU A 25 -7.69 -0.37 1.33
N CYS A 26 -7.89 0.39 0.25
CA CYS A 26 -9.17 0.40 -0.46
C CYS A 26 -9.37 -0.85 -1.33
N ALA A 27 -8.42 -1.13 -2.23
CA ALA A 27 -8.63 -2.11 -3.30
C ALA A 27 -8.34 -3.55 -2.86
N ALA A 28 -7.45 -3.75 -1.89
CA ALA A 28 -7.08 -5.09 -1.42
C ALA A 28 -7.73 -5.45 -0.07
N PHE A 29 -7.82 -4.48 0.84
CA PHE A 29 -8.32 -4.71 2.19
C PHE A 29 -9.70 -4.10 2.47
N GLY A 30 -10.33 -3.41 1.51
CA GLY A 30 -11.69 -2.86 1.67
C GLY A 30 -11.90 -2.13 3.00
N GLU A 31 -10.88 -1.37 3.43
CA GLU A 31 -10.86 -0.71 4.73
C GLU A 31 -11.54 0.65 4.66
N ASP A 32 -12.65 0.83 5.41
CA ASP A 32 -13.39 2.09 5.46
C ASP A 32 -12.75 3.17 6.38
N ASP A 33 -11.84 2.78 7.28
CA ASP A 33 -11.08 3.66 8.19
C ASP A 33 -9.59 3.61 7.85
N GLU A 34 -9.29 3.98 6.61
CA GLU A 34 -7.97 3.87 6.02
C GLU A 34 -6.95 4.87 6.60
N GLU A 35 -7.38 6.04 7.08
CA GLU A 35 -6.49 7.11 7.54
C GLU A 35 -5.64 6.68 8.76
N ALA A 36 -6.29 6.05 9.75
CA ALA A 36 -5.61 5.61 10.96
C ALA A 36 -4.62 4.48 10.68
N VAL A 37 -4.98 3.56 9.78
CA VAL A 37 -4.11 2.46 9.36
C VAL A 37 -2.96 2.97 8.50
N ARG A 38 -3.24 3.91 7.57
CA ARG A 38 -2.23 4.54 6.71
C ARG A 38 -1.17 5.25 7.52
N ARG A 39 -1.56 6.11 8.46
CA ARG A 39 -0.62 6.81 9.34
C ARG A 39 0.24 5.85 10.16
N ALA A 40 -0.35 4.81 10.74
CA ALA A 40 0.38 3.83 11.54
C ALA A 40 1.31 2.94 10.70
N ALA A 41 0.91 2.58 9.48
CA ALA A 41 1.78 1.87 8.55
C ALA A 41 2.97 2.77 8.13
N ARG A 42 2.71 4.05 7.84
CA ARG A 42 3.72 5.00 7.39
C ARG A 42 4.85 5.20 8.39
N THR A 43 4.57 5.23 9.69
CA THR A 43 5.61 5.40 10.74
C THR A 43 6.58 4.25 10.85
N ARG A 44 6.26 3.09 10.27
CA ARG A 44 7.12 1.89 10.29
C ARG A 44 7.95 1.73 9.02
N LEU A 45 7.71 2.56 8.01
CA LEU A 45 8.39 2.46 6.72
C LEU A 45 9.65 3.33 6.69
N PRO A 46 10.71 2.88 6.01
CA PRO A 46 11.84 3.74 5.67
C PRO A 46 11.43 4.85 4.68
N ASP A 47 12.34 5.80 4.43
CA ASP A 47 12.09 6.94 3.54
C ASP A 47 11.82 6.51 2.08
N ALA A 48 12.50 5.46 1.63
CA ALA A 48 12.29 4.84 0.31
C ALA A 48 11.99 3.35 0.51
N PRO A 49 10.73 2.96 0.75
CA PRO A 49 10.35 1.58 0.95
C PRO A 49 10.16 0.85 -0.38
N THR A 50 10.31 -0.47 -0.34
CA THR A 50 9.83 -1.33 -1.43
C THR A 50 8.31 -1.55 -1.32
N PRO A 51 7.62 -1.83 -2.43
CA PRO A 51 6.20 -2.20 -2.41
C PRO A 51 5.90 -3.37 -1.46
N LEU A 52 6.81 -4.34 -1.36
CA LEU A 52 6.66 -5.45 -0.41
C LEU A 52 6.71 -4.96 1.04
N GLN A 53 7.61 -4.03 1.38
CA GLN A 53 7.65 -3.42 2.72
C GLN A 53 6.37 -2.64 3.04
N VAL A 54 5.79 -1.96 2.05
CA VAL A 54 4.50 -1.28 2.19
C VAL A 54 3.39 -2.29 2.51
N LEU A 55 3.31 -3.40 1.76
CA LEU A 55 2.36 -4.48 2.03
C LEU A 55 2.53 -5.07 3.44
N ASP A 56 3.76 -5.36 3.84
CA ASP A 56 4.06 -5.92 5.15
C ASP A 56 3.64 -4.96 6.28
N ALA A 57 3.94 -3.67 6.16
CA ALA A 57 3.53 -2.67 7.15
C ALA A 57 2.00 -2.56 7.30
N VAL A 58 1.26 -2.60 6.18
CA VAL A 58 -0.21 -2.60 6.19
C VAL A 58 -0.76 -3.88 6.82
N CYS A 59 -0.23 -5.04 6.44
CA CYS A 59 -0.64 -6.31 7.04
C CYS A 59 -0.36 -6.35 8.55
N ASP A 60 0.81 -5.87 8.99
CA ASP A 60 1.17 -5.84 10.40
C ASP A 60 0.20 -4.97 11.22
N GLU A 61 -0.16 -3.79 10.70
CA GLU A 61 -1.13 -2.92 11.35
C GLU A 61 -2.53 -3.55 11.39
N LEU A 62 -3.01 -4.10 10.28
CA LEU A 62 -4.31 -4.77 10.22
C LEU A 62 -4.36 -5.99 11.14
N ARG A 63 -3.27 -6.75 11.24
CA ARG A 63 -3.15 -7.90 12.14
C ARG A 63 -3.18 -7.45 13.59
N TRP A 64 -2.45 -6.40 13.94
CA TRP A 64 -2.45 -5.83 15.29
C TRP A 64 -3.84 -5.34 15.71
N ARG A 65 -4.63 -4.80 14.77
CA ARG A 65 -6.03 -4.40 15.00
C ARG A 65 -7.04 -5.55 14.97
N GLY A 66 -6.62 -6.79 14.67
CA GLY A 66 -7.53 -7.93 14.51
C GLY A 66 -8.43 -7.85 13.27
N ARG A 67 -8.03 -7.08 12.24
CA ARG A 67 -8.79 -6.83 11.00
C ARG A 67 -8.28 -7.62 9.79
N LEU A 68 -7.17 -8.34 9.94
CA LEU A 68 -6.56 -9.13 8.85
C LEU A 68 -7.17 -10.54 8.76
N LEU A 69 -8.38 -10.64 8.22
CA LEU A 69 -9.02 -11.93 7.87
C LEU A 69 -8.48 -12.46 6.54
N PHE A 70 -8.45 -13.78 6.34
CA PHE A 70 -8.04 -14.43 5.07
C PHE A 70 -6.69 -13.91 4.53
N GLU A 71 -5.70 -13.85 5.41
CA GLU A 71 -4.43 -13.15 5.18
C GLU A 71 -3.75 -13.58 3.88
N GLU A 72 -3.63 -14.87 3.61
CA GLU A 72 -2.95 -15.38 2.40
C GLU A 72 -3.62 -14.88 1.12
N GLN A 73 -4.96 -14.97 1.03
CA GLN A 73 -5.72 -14.51 -0.13
C GLN A 73 -5.61 -12.99 -0.31
N ARG A 74 -5.70 -12.24 0.79
CA ARG A 74 -5.64 -10.77 0.73
C ARG A 74 -4.24 -10.27 0.41
N ARG A 75 -3.18 -10.93 0.90
CA ARG A 75 -1.80 -10.63 0.53
C ARG A 75 -1.53 -10.92 -0.94
N LEU A 76 -2.06 -12.02 -1.48
CA LEU A 76 -1.97 -12.31 -2.91
C LEU A 76 -2.68 -11.23 -3.74
N HIS A 77 -3.91 -10.87 -3.38
CA HIS A 77 -4.66 -9.83 -4.07
C HIS A 77 -3.97 -8.46 -3.97
N ALA A 78 -3.44 -8.11 -2.79
CA ALA A 78 -2.63 -6.92 -2.57
C ALA A 78 -1.37 -6.87 -3.45
N SER A 79 -0.70 -8.01 -3.66
CA SER A 79 0.45 -8.08 -4.55
C SER A 79 0.07 -7.74 -6.01
N HIS A 80 -1.12 -8.16 -6.46
CA HIS A 80 -1.63 -7.79 -7.79
C HIS A 80 -2.00 -6.31 -7.87
N VAL A 81 -2.62 -5.75 -6.83
CA VAL A 81 -2.92 -4.31 -6.74
C VAL A 81 -1.63 -3.49 -6.83
N LEU A 82 -0.58 -3.85 -6.09
CA LEU A 82 0.70 -3.17 -6.15
C LEU A 82 1.39 -3.33 -7.50
N ALA A 83 1.33 -4.52 -8.12
CA ALA A 83 1.89 -4.71 -9.45
C ALA A 83 1.22 -3.76 -10.47
N ALA A 84 -0.10 -3.66 -10.44
CA ALA A 84 -0.88 -2.75 -11.29
C ALA A 84 -0.60 -1.27 -10.95
N PHE A 85 -0.49 -0.92 -9.67
CA PHE A 85 -0.10 0.43 -9.25
C PHE A 85 1.25 0.83 -9.85
N LEU A 86 2.23 -0.07 -9.82
CA LEU A 86 3.56 0.16 -10.39
C LEU A 86 3.58 0.23 -11.93
N ASP A 87 2.54 -0.23 -12.62
CA ASP A 87 2.38 -0.05 -14.06
C ASP A 87 1.92 1.36 -14.43
N LEU A 88 1.41 2.12 -13.46
CA LEU A 88 1.02 3.51 -13.69
C LEU A 88 2.26 4.40 -13.89
N PRO A 89 2.18 5.41 -14.78
CA PRO A 89 3.20 6.44 -14.89
C PRO A 89 3.52 7.07 -13.53
N ALA A 90 4.77 7.46 -13.30
CA ALA A 90 5.19 8.08 -12.03
C ALA A 90 4.32 9.27 -11.63
N ALA A 91 3.95 10.13 -12.60
CA ALA A 91 3.05 11.25 -12.36
C ALA A 91 1.69 10.79 -11.78
N GLU A 92 1.09 9.71 -12.30
CA GLU A 92 -0.19 9.19 -11.79
C GLU A 92 -0.05 8.54 -10.42
N ARG A 93 1.10 7.91 -10.13
CA ARG A 93 1.39 7.34 -8.81
C ARG A 93 1.53 8.41 -7.73
N GLU A 94 1.96 9.61 -8.11
CA GLU A 94 2.08 10.78 -7.22
C GLU A 94 0.80 11.63 -7.16
N ASP A 95 0.04 11.65 -8.25
CA ASP A 95 -1.15 12.51 -8.46
C ASP A 95 -2.47 11.86 -8.01
N VAL A 96 -2.45 10.70 -7.34
CA VAL A 96 -3.61 10.27 -6.54
C VAL A 96 -3.70 11.22 -5.36
N SER A 97 -4.27 12.38 -5.61
CA SER A 97 -4.50 13.43 -4.63
C SER A 97 -5.53 12.88 -3.66
N LEU A 98 -5.07 12.36 -2.52
CA LEU A 98 -5.85 12.33 -1.29
C LEU A 98 -6.12 13.78 -0.91
N ILE A 99 -7.04 14.42 -1.64
CA ILE A 99 -7.56 15.72 -1.31
C ILE A 99 -8.10 15.57 0.10
N ALA A 100 -7.37 16.19 1.03
CA ALA A 100 -7.86 16.45 2.37
C ALA A 100 -9.18 17.21 2.21
N VAL A 101 -10.30 16.50 2.37
CA VAL A 101 -11.58 17.13 2.67
C VAL A 101 -11.46 17.55 4.13
N GLY A 102 -10.97 18.78 4.32
CA GLY A 102 -11.14 19.53 5.57
C GLY A 102 -12.58 19.96 5.77
#